data_AF-A0A3C0EAF1-F1
#
_entry.id   AF-A0A3C0EAF1-F1
#
_cell.length_a   1.000
_cell.length_b   1.000
_cell.length_c   1.000
_cell.angle_alpha   90.00
_cell.angle_beta   90.00
_cell.angle_gamma   90.00
#
_symmetry.space_group_name_H-M   'P 1'
#
loop_
_entity.id
_entity.type
_entity.pdbx_description
1 polymer ?
#
loop_
_entity_poly.entity_id
_entity_poly.type
_entity_poly.pdbx_seq_one_letter_code
_entity_poly.pdbx_strand_id
1 'polypeptide(L)'
;GVRRSPYRTLILFGLSARTKDRLLVRMCHDFFRRFPTSERLLQGWADGDLDRIVRVGQKPFIESAAQVIRDHEGVVPRDRDGLKQIKGVGEKIAGCVIAYGWGGEALPLDGNACRLVERVSGIAAGVPVQLLRASLKSLYLSHRPWMDQRGLAMVDLHEIIRLHAQTVCTKAPACFRCPVAICLSRQAEYQTDTFPEVDPASWQDWRELLLEPVTVSRDED
;
A
#
# COMPACT_ATOMS: atom_id res chain seq x y z
N GLY A 1 20.95 -5.45 -5.16
CA GLY A 1 20.17 -4.24 -4.81
C GLY A 1 18.70 -4.55 -4.96
N VAL A 2 17.84 -3.86 -4.23
CA VAL A 2 16.39 -4.09 -4.29
C VAL A 2 15.70 -2.73 -4.45
N ARG A 3 14.80 -2.60 -5.43
CA ARG A 3 14.14 -1.33 -5.76
C ARG A 3 12.63 -1.43 -5.55
N ARG A 4 12.01 -0.32 -5.16
CA ARG A 4 10.55 -0.15 -5.18
C ARG A 4 10.02 -0.48 -6.58
N SER A 5 8.98 -1.31 -6.66
CA SER A 5 8.37 -1.70 -7.92
C SER A 5 6.94 -1.18 -8.02
N PRO A 6 6.68 -0.22 -8.92
CA PRO A 6 5.32 0.18 -9.30
C PRO A 6 4.48 -0.98 -9.82
N TYR A 7 5.09 -1.89 -10.60
CA TYR A 7 4.43 -3.07 -11.15
C TYR A 7 3.97 -4.02 -10.06
N ARG A 8 4.87 -4.46 -9.18
CA ARG A 8 4.51 -5.36 -8.08
C ARG A 8 3.54 -4.71 -7.11
N THR A 9 3.70 -3.42 -6.84
CA THR A 9 2.75 -2.65 -6.03
C THR A 9 1.35 -2.67 -6.65
N LEU A 10 1.24 -2.39 -7.95
CA LEU A 10 -0.03 -2.42 -8.67
C LEU A 10 -0.70 -3.79 -8.59
N ILE A 11 0.04 -4.85 -8.91
CA ILE A 11 -0.49 -6.22 -8.89
C ILE A 11 -0.92 -6.62 -7.48
N LEU A 12 -0.07 -6.40 -6.48
CA LEU A 12 -0.34 -6.77 -5.10
C LEU A 12 -1.59 -6.09 -4.57
N PHE A 13 -1.69 -4.76 -4.70
CA PHE A 13 -2.84 -4.02 -4.19
C PHE A 13 -4.11 -4.28 -5.01
N GLY A 14 -3.99 -4.52 -6.33
CA GLY A 14 -5.11 -4.93 -7.17
C GLY A 14 -5.70 -6.29 -6.78
N LEU A 15 -4.84 -7.27 -6.47
CA LEU A 15 -5.26 -8.60 -6.02
C LEU A 15 -5.75 -8.64 -4.57
N SER A 16 -5.42 -7.62 -3.76
CA SER A 16 -5.81 -7.55 -2.34
C SER A 16 -7.33 -7.45 -2.13
N ALA A 17 -8.07 -6.96 -3.13
CA ALA A 17 -9.51 -6.77 -3.00
C ALA A 17 -10.23 -8.11 -2.72
N ARG A 18 -10.87 -8.20 -1.54
CA ARG A 18 -11.62 -9.39 -1.08
C ARG A 18 -10.77 -10.67 -0.98
N THR A 19 -9.47 -10.51 -0.74
CA THR A 19 -8.50 -11.61 -0.57
C THR A 19 -7.89 -11.52 0.83
N LYS A 20 -7.89 -12.63 1.58
CA LYS A 20 -7.23 -12.69 2.90
C LYS A 20 -5.72 -12.66 2.73
N ASP A 21 -4.99 -12.04 3.66
CA ASP A 21 -3.55 -11.78 3.56
C ASP A 21 -2.72 -13.04 3.24
N ARG A 22 -2.93 -14.16 3.95
CA ARG A 22 -2.19 -15.42 3.68
C ARG A 22 -2.40 -15.93 2.25
N LEU A 23 -3.62 -15.83 1.73
CA LEU A 23 -3.92 -16.24 0.36
C LEU A 23 -3.32 -15.24 -0.64
N LEU A 24 -3.40 -13.94 -0.35
CA LEU A 24 -2.84 -12.89 -1.19
C LEU A 24 -1.32 -13.05 -1.36
N VAL A 25 -0.59 -13.27 -0.26
CA VAL A 25 0.86 -13.47 -0.28
C VAL A 25 1.22 -14.65 -1.18
N ARG A 26 0.55 -15.79 -1.00
CA ARG A 26 0.76 -16.98 -1.85
C ARG A 26 0.48 -16.68 -3.33
N MET A 27 -0.65 -16.05 -3.62
CA MET A 27 -1.03 -15.67 -4.99
C MET A 27 -0.01 -14.73 -5.63
N CYS A 28 0.48 -13.73 -4.89
CA CYS A 28 1.48 -12.81 -5.39
C CYS A 28 2.83 -13.50 -5.63
N HIS A 29 3.24 -14.44 -4.77
CA HIS A 29 4.44 -15.26 -5.02
C HIS A 29 4.30 -16.07 -6.31
N ASP A 30 3.20 -16.79 -6.51
CA ASP A 30 2.96 -17.55 -7.73
C ASP A 30 2.90 -16.64 -8.97
N PHE A 31 2.26 -15.48 -8.83
CA PHE A 31 2.17 -14.49 -9.89
C PHE A 31 3.54 -13.94 -10.28
N PHE A 32 4.34 -13.46 -9.33
CA PHE A 32 5.67 -12.89 -9.61
C PHE A 32 6.70 -13.95 -10.00
N ARG A 33 6.49 -15.22 -9.65
CA ARG A 33 7.29 -16.32 -10.21
C ARG A 33 7.01 -16.51 -11.71
N ARG A 34 5.75 -16.37 -12.14
CA ARG A 34 5.35 -16.53 -13.55
C ARG A 34 5.57 -15.26 -14.39
N PHE A 35 5.38 -14.10 -13.78
CA PHE A 35 5.46 -12.75 -14.35
C PHE A 35 6.31 -11.85 -13.43
N PRO A 36 7.64 -12.03 -13.42
CA PRO A 36 8.52 -11.29 -12.51
C PRO A 36 8.57 -9.79 -12.76
N THR A 37 8.29 -9.35 -14.00
CA THR A 37 8.35 -7.95 -14.45
C THR A 37 7.17 -7.60 -15.36
N SER A 38 6.94 -6.29 -15.57
CA SER A 38 5.98 -5.77 -16.54
C SER A 38 6.22 -6.30 -17.94
N GLU A 39 7.47 -6.34 -18.39
CA GLU A 39 7.84 -6.78 -19.75
C GLU A 39 7.44 -8.24 -19.97
N ARG A 40 7.66 -9.09 -18.96
CA ARG A 40 7.25 -10.50 -19.04
C ARG A 40 5.73 -10.66 -19.05
N LEU A 41 4.99 -9.80 -18.34
CA LEU A 41 3.53 -9.78 -18.41
C LEU A 41 3.05 -9.36 -19.81
N LEU A 42 3.68 -8.35 -20.42
CA LEU A 42 3.30 -7.79 -21.70
C LEU A 42 3.55 -8.72 -22.89
N GLN A 43 4.49 -9.65 -22.77
CA GLN A 43 4.70 -10.76 -23.72
C GLN A 43 3.50 -11.71 -23.80
N GLY A 44 2.55 -11.61 -22.86
CA GLY A 44 1.35 -12.43 -22.82
C GLY A 44 1.52 -13.74 -22.05
N TRP A 45 0.48 -14.55 -22.07
CA TRP A 45 0.36 -15.80 -21.34
C TRP A 45 -0.45 -16.82 -22.13
N ALA A 46 -0.26 -18.10 -21.83
CA ALA A 46 -1.06 -19.15 -22.46
C ALA A 46 -2.47 -19.19 -21.84
N ASP A 47 -3.42 -19.74 -22.59
CA ASP A 47 -4.78 -19.97 -22.07
C ASP A 47 -4.72 -20.81 -20.80
N GLY A 48 -5.41 -20.35 -19.75
CA GLY A 48 -5.42 -21.02 -18.44
C GLY A 48 -4.29 -20.63 -17.49
N ASP A 49 -3.25 -19.89 -17.91
CA ASP A 49 -2.16 -19.49 -17.02
C ASP A 49 -2.67 -18.64 -15.85
N LEU A 50 -3.49 -17.63 -16.14
CA LEU A 50 -4.06 -16.77 -15.11
C LEU A 50 -5.09 -17.51 -14.22
N ASP A 51 -5.84 -18.48 -14.76
CA ASP A 51 -6.81 -19.28 -13.95
C ASP A 51 -6.15 -20.02 -12.79
N ARG A 52 -4.89 -20.44 -12.98
CA ARG A 52 -4.14 -21.20 -11.98
C ARG A 52 -3.56 -20.32 -10.88
N ILE A 53 -3.45 -19.01 -11.12
CA ILE A 53 -2.73 -18.07 -10.26
C ILE A 53 -3.69 -17.11 -9.55
N VAL A 54 -4.65 -16.54 -10.30
CA VAL A 54 -5.59 -15.54 -9.79
C VAL A 54 -7.02 -16.07 -9.74
N ARG A 55 -7.86 -15.45 -8.91
CA ARG A 55 -9.28 -15.83 -8.84
C ARG A 55 -9.99 -15.37 -10.10
N VAL A 56 -11.07 -16.07 -10.49
CA VAL A 56 -11.86 -15.79 -11.71
C VAL A 56 -12.22 -14.30 -11.85
N GLY A 57 -12.63 -13.63 -10.77
CA GLY A 57 -12.99 -12.20 -10.78
C GLY A 57 -11.82 -11.21 -10.85
N GLN A 58 -10.57 -11.68 -10.81
CA GLN A 58 -9.36 -10.86 -10.81
C GLN A 58 -8.63 -10.84 -12.15
N LYS A 59 -8.91 -11.78 -13.05
CA LYS A 59 -8.33 -11.77 -14.41
C LYS A 59 -8.60 -10.47 -15.17
N PRO A 60 -9.83 -9.90 -15.14
CA PRO A 60 -10.08 -8.65 -15.87
C PRO A 60 -9.24 -7.47 -15.37
N PHE A 61 -8.80 -7.51 -14.11
CA PHE A 61 -7.85 -6.52 -13.57
C PHE A 61 -6.46 -6.72 -14.18
N ILE A 62 -5.96 -7.97 -14.25
CA ILE A 62 -4.65 -8.26 -14.84
C ILE A 62 -4.60 -7.90 -16.33
N GLU A 63 -5.65 -8.27 -17.08
CA GLU A 63 -5.81 -7.91 -18.49
C GLU A 63 -5.82 -6.39 -18.69
N SER A 64 -6.61 -5.67 -17.89
CA SER A 64 -6.68 -4.21 -17.95
C SER A 64 -5.37 -3.55 -17.53
N ALA A 65 -4.67 -4.09 -16.53
CA ALA A 65 -3.37 -3.60 -16.11
C ALA A 65 -2.32 -3.78 -17.23
N ALA A 66 -2.28 -4.96 -17.86
CA ALA A 66 -1.38 -5.22 -18.99
C ALA A 66 -1.67 -4.27 -20.17
N GLN A 67 -2.94 -4.02 -20.48
CA GLN A 67 -3.34 -3.08 -21.53
C GLN A 67 -2.87 -1.66 -21.22
N VAL A 68 -3.19 -1.12 -20.05
CA VAL A 68 -2.79 0.26 -19.69
C VAL A 68 -1.27 0.41 -19.63
N ILE A 69 -0.54 -0.58 -19.12
CA ILE A 69 0.93 -0.55 -19.12
C ILE A 69 1.46 -0.55 -20.55
N ARG A 70 0.86 -1.32 -21.46
CA ARG A 70 1.23 -1.31 -22.89
C ARG A 70 1.01 0.06 -23.53
N ASP A 71 -0.12 0.69 -23.22
CA ASP A 71 -0.47 2.03 -23.72
C ASP A 71 0.45 3.12 -23.17
N HIS A 72 1.15 2.86 -22.06
CA HIS A 72 2.17 3.71 -21.45
C HIS A 72 3.60 3.20 -21.71
N GLU A 73 3.84 2.62 -22.90
CA GLU A 73 5.17 2.21 -23.37
C GLU A 73 5.89 1.22 -22.44
N GLY A 74 5.12 0.34 -21.77
CA GLY A 74 5.65 -0.65 -20.85
C GLY A 74 5.80 -0.15 -19.41
N VAL A 75 5.46 1.12 -19.12
CA VAL A 75 5.65 1.73 -17.80
C VAL A 75 4.31 1.84 -17.07
N VAL A 76 4.29 1.49 -15.78
CA VAL A 76 3.11 1.73 -14.93
C VAL A 76 2.87 3.25 -14.81
N PRO A 77 1.65 3.76 -15.00
CA PRO A 77 1.39 5.19 -14.87
C PRO A 77 1.83 5.76 -13.51
N ARG A 78 2.35 7.00 -13.52
CA ARG A 78 2.84 7.70 -12.32
C ARG A 78 1.78 8.58 -11.65
N ASP A 79 0.74 8.92 -12.39
CA ASP A 79 -0.34 9.79 -11.95
C ASP A 79 -1.63 9.00 -11.70
N ARG A 80 -2.57 9.64 -11.00
CA ARG A 80 -3.84 9.01 -10.62
C ARG A 80 -4.73 8.74 -11.82
N ASP A 81 -4.70 9.59 -12.84
CA ASP A 81 -5.65 9.52 -13.94
C ASP A 81 -5.31 8.33 -14.83
N GLY A 82 -4.03 8.13 -15.15
CA GLY A 82 -3.54 6.93 -15.83
C GLY A 82 -3.79 5.66 -15.01
N LEU A 83 -3.50 5.67 -13.71
CA LEU A 83 -3.74 4.49 -12.85
C LEU A 83 -5.22 4.11 -12.78
N LYS A 84 -6.13 5.08 -12.75
CA LYS A 84 -7.58 4.85 -12.65
C LYS A 84 -8.21 4.38 -13.97
N GLN A 85 -7.47 4.36 -15.08
CA GLN A 85 -7.90 3.68 -16.31
C GLN A 85 -7.90 2.15 -16.13
N ILE A 86 -7.14 1.62 -15.17
CA ILE A 86 -7.06 0.18 -14.90
C ILE A 86 -8.33 -0.26 -14.17
N LYS A 87 -9.06 -1.22 -14.75
CA LYS A 87 -10.28 -1.78 -14.18
C LYS A 87 -10.02 -2.34 -12.77
N GLY A 88 -10.72 -1.79 -11.79
CA GLY A 88 -10.59 -2.19 -10.37
C GLY A 88 -9.61 -1.32 -9.58
N VAL A 89 -8.87 -0.41 -10.21
CA VAL A 89 -8.01 0.58 -9.54
C VAL A 89 -8.82 1.82 -9.20
N GLY A 90 -9.22 1.93 -7.92
CA GLY A 90 -9.79 3.14 -7.36
C GLY A 90 -8.76 4.04 -6.68
N GLU A 91 -9.23 5.13 -6.06
CA GLU A 91 -8.38 6.15 -5.40
C GLU A 91 -7.37 5.57 -4.41
N LYS A 92 -7.78 4.54 -3.65
CA LYS A 92 -6.88 3.88 -2.67
C LYS A 92 -5.73 3.17 -3.38
N ILE A 93 -6.01 2.33 -4.38
CA ILE A 93 -5.00 1.52 -5.06
C ILE A 93 -4.05 2.42 -5.84
N ALA A 94 -4.58 3.44 -6.53
CA ALA A 94 -3.75 4.44 -7.19
C ALA A 94 -2.80 5.14 -6.20
N GLY A 95 -3.32 5.54 -5.03
CA GLY A 95 -2.50 6.10 -3.96
C GLY A 95 -1.42 5.14 -3.43
N CYS A 96 -1.71 3.85 -3.34
CA CYS A 96 -0.71 2.84 -3.00
C CYS A 96 0.40 2.75 -4.05
N VAL A 97 0.07 2.70 -5.33
CA VAL A 97 1.08 2.64 -6.42
C VAL A 97 1.96 3.88 -6.42
N ILE A 98 1.37 5.06 -6.23
CA ILE A 98 2.12 6.31 -6.12
C ILE A 98 3.08 6.28 -4.91
N ALA A 99 2.60 5.90 -3.72
CA ALA A 99 3.39 5.94 -2.50
C ALA A 99 4.46 4.84 -2.43
N TYR A 100 4.05 3.59 -2.62
CA TYR A 100 4.92 2.41 -2.44
C TYR A 100 5.74 2.10 -3.69
N GLY A 101 5.16 2.29 -4.88
CA GLY A 101 5.83 2.03 -6.15
C GLY A 101 6.74 3.18 -6.57
N TRP A 102 6.18 4.38 -6.66
CA TRP A 102 6.89 5.57 -7.17
C TRP A 102 7.55 6.44 -6.10
N GLY A 103 7.26 6.20 -4.82
CA GLY A 103 7.74 7.05 -3.73
C GLY A 103 7.13 8.44 -3.69
N GLY A 104 5.98 8.64 -4.33
CA GLY A 104 5.25 9.88 -4.33
C GLY A 104 4.48 10.15 -3.04
N GLU A 105 4.06 11.41 -2.88
CA GLU A 105 3.33 11.88 -1.71
C GLU A 105 1.82 11.55 -1.82
N ALA A 106 1.48 10.29 -1.55
CA ALA A 106 0.12 9.80 -1.41
C ALA A 106 -0.12 9.05 -0.08
N LEU A 107 -1.32 9.21 0.48
CA LEU A 107 -1.77 8.57 1.73
C LEU A 107 -3.04 7.73 1.48
N PRO A 108 -2.90 6.44 1.11
CA PRO A 108 -4.03 5.58 0.76
C PRO A 108 -4.75 5.01 1.99
N LEU A 109 -5.47 5.88 2.71
CA LEU A 109 -6.23 5.49 3.91
C LEU A 109 -7.35 4.48 3.58
N ASP A 110 -7.49 3.46 4.44
CA ASP A 110 -8.65 2.57 4.52
C ASP A 110 -9.54 2.91 5.72
N GLY A 111 -10.63 2.16 5.93
CA GLY A 111 -11.56 2.44 7.03
C GLY A 111 -10.95 2.28 8.43
N ASN A 112 -9.90 1.45 8.60
CA ASN A 112 -9.18 1.35 9.87
C ASN A 112 -8.37 2.61 10.12
N ALA A 113 -7.63 3.06 9.10
CA ALA A 113 -6.86 4.29 9.15
C ALA A 113 -7.76 5.52 9.37
N CYS A 114 -8.91 5.61 8.68
CA CYS A 114 -9.88 6.69 8.91
C CYS A 114 -10.35 6.72 10.36
N ARG A 115 -10.77 5.58 10.93
CA ARG A 115 -11.17 5.48 12.34
C ARG A 115 -10.08 5.96 13.29
N LEU A 116 -8.83 5.58 13.05
CA LEU A 116 -7.69 6.02 13.86
C LEU A 116 -7.56 7.55 13.80
N VAL A 117 -7.59 8.13 12.61
CA VAL A 117 -7.43 9.57 12.39
C VAL A 117 -8.57 10.35 13.04
N GLU A 118 -9.81 9.90 12.85
CA GLU A 118 -11.01 10.47 13.49
C GLU A 118 -10.88 10.47 15.02
N ARG A 119 -10.51 9.33 15.61
CA ARG A 119 -10.34 9.21 17.07
C ARG A 119 -9.22 10.08 17.62
N VAL A 120 -8.04 10.07 17.00
CA VAL A 120 -6.90 10.87 17.45
C VAL A 120 -7.23 12.35 17.38
N SER A 121 -7.89 12.77 16.29
CA SER A 121 -8.16 14.18 16.01
C SER A 121 -9.48 14.69 16.61
N GLY A 122 -10.25 13.83 17.29
CA GLY A 122 -11.57 14.19 17.83
C GLY A 122 -12.60 14.59 16.77
N ILE A 123 -12.37 14.20 15.52
CA ILE A 123 -13.25 14.48 14.39
C ILE A 123 -14.41 13.49 14.43
N ALA A 124 -15.61 13.97 14.10
CA ALA A 124 -16.80 13.13 14.03
C ALA A 124 -16.58 11.91 13.09
N ALA A 125 -17.16 10.77 13.47
CA ALA A 125 -17.06 9.56 12.65
C ALA A 125 -17.77 9.74 11.30
N GLY A 126 -17.20 9.14 10.25
CA GLY A 126 -17.79 9.15 8.92
C GLY A 126 -17.43 10.38 8.08
N VAL A 127 -16.37 11.09 8.44
CA VAL A 127 -15.86 12.17 7.59
C VAL A 127 -15.40 11.61 6.24
N PRO A 128 -15.72 12.27 5.12
CA PRO A 128 -15.26 11.85 3.81
C PRO A 128 -13.74 11.58 3.78
N VAL A 129 -13.34 10.39 3.36
CA VAL A 129 -11.94 9.96 3.37
C VAL A 129 -11.02 10.92 2.60
N GLN A 130 -11.53 11.59 1.58
CA GLN A 130 -10.82 12.58 0.79
C GLN A 130 -10.39 13.79 1.65
N LEU A 131 -11.24 14.23 2.59
CA LEU A 131 -10.91 15.32 3.51
C LEU A 131 -9.84 14.90 4.52
N LEU A 132 -9.95 13.67 5.05
CA LEU A 132 -8.93 13.11 5.94
C LEU A 132 -7.57 13.00 5.23
N ARG A 133 -7.56 12.50 3.99
CA ARG A 133 -6.36 12.39 3.15
C ARG A 133 -5.73 13.76 2.88
N ALA A 134 -6.53 14.75 2.50
CA ALA A 134 -6.05 16.11 2.24
C ALA A 134 -5.45 16.73 3.51
N SER A 135 -6.11 16.57 4.65
CA SER A 135 -5.66 17.11 5.94
C SER A 135 -4.33 16.48 6.38
N LEU A 136 -4.21 15.16 6.31
CA LEU A 136 -2.96 14.47 6.66
C LEU A 136 -1.83 14.78 5.68
N LYS A 137 -2.14 14.94 4.38
CA LYS A 137 -1.15 15.38 3.40
C LYS A 137 -0.64 16.78 3.72
N SER A 138 -1.54 17.71 4.05
CA SER A 138 -1.16 19.06 4.48
C SER A 138 -0.27 19.02 5.73
N LEU A 139 -0.65 18.22 6.73
CA LEU A 139 0.14 18.05 7.95
C LEU A 139 1.54 17.50 7.67
N TYR A 140 1.64 16.48 6.80
CA TYR A 140 2.93 15.95 6.35
C TYR A 140 3.77 17.02 5.68
N LEU A 141 3.21 17.79 4.75
CA LEU A 141 3.94 18.82 4.02
C LEU A 141 4.50 19.90 4.96
N SER A 142 3.71 20.31 5.96
CA SER A 142 4.15 21.25 7.00
C SER A 142 5.29 20.71 7.88
N HIS A 143 5.44 19.38 7.98
CA HIS A 143 6.50 18.72 8.77
C HIS A 143 7.55 18.01 7.90
N ARG A 144 7.53 18.22 6.59
CA ARG A 144 8.41 17.52 5.65
C ARG A 144 9.91 17.67 5.99
N PRO A 145 10.43 18.86 6.37
CA PRO A 145 11.83 18.98 6.77
C PRO A 145 12.21 18.08 7.95
N TRP A 146 11.30 17.91 8.93
CA TRP A 146 11.52 17.05 10.10
C TRP A 146 11.54 15.57 9.74
N MET A 147 10.69 15.16 8.79
CA MET A 147 10.63 13.80 8.23
C MET A 147 11.90 13.46 7.43
N ASP A 148 12.28 14.36 6.52
CA ASP A 148 13.44 14.19 5.64
C ASP A 148 14.73 14.06 6.46
N GLN A 149 14.90 14.86 7.52
CA GLN A 149 16.05 14.76 8.46
C GLN A 149 16.17 13.39 9.15
N ARG A 150 15.09 12.61 9.23
CA ARG A 150 15.04 11.28 9.84
C ARG A 150 15.03 10.16 8.81
N GLY A 151 15.16 10.50 7.52
CA GLY A 151 15.03 9.55 6.43
C GLY A 151 13.63 8.94 6.32
N LEU A 152 12.60 9.64 6.80
CA LEU A 152 11.21 9.21 6.73
C LEU A 152 10.51 9.86 5.55
N ALA A 153 9.66 9.10 4.87
CA ALA A 153 8.81 9.56 3.79
C ALA A 153 7.33 9.37 4.13
N MET A 154 6.45 9.90 3.28
CA MET A 154 4.99 9.76 3.45
C MET A 154 4.53 8.29 3.53
N VAL A 155 5.25 7.38 2.89
CA VAL A 155 4.97 5.94 2.96
C VAL A 155 5.17 5.39 4.37
N ASP A 156 6.18 5.85 5.10
CA ASP A 156 6.46 5.41 6.48
C ASP A 156 5.37 5.91 7.42
N LEU A 157 4.91 7.15 7.25
CA LEU A 157 3.75 7.69 7.95
C LEU A 157 2.49 6.83 7.68
N HIS A 158 2.26 6.45 6.42
CA HIS A 158 1.15 5.58 6.07
C HIS A 158 1.26 4.20 6.75
N GLU A 159 2.46 3.61 6.79
CA GLU A 159 2.70 2.32 7.47
C GLU A 159 2.43 2.40 8.98
N ILE A 160 2.91 3.46 9.65
CA ILE A 160 2.68 3.69 11.08
C ILE A 160 1.18 3.82 11.36
N ILE A 161 0.46 4.63 10.58
CA ILE A 161 -1.00 4.80 10.71
C ILE A 161 -1.71 3.46 10.50
N ARG A 162 -1.35 2.71 9.45
CA ARG A 162 -1.96 1.41 9.13
C ARG A 162 -1.76 0.41 10.27
N LEU A 163 -0.52 0.22 10.72
CA LEU A 163 -0.16 -0.73 11.78
C LEU A 163 -0.84 -0.36 13.10
N HIS A 164 -0.81 0.92 13.49
CA HIS A 164 -1.50 1.40 14.69
C HIS A 164 -3.00 1.07 14.60
N ALA A 165 -3.65 1.42 13.49
CA ALA A 165 -5.08 1.19 13.31
C ALA A 165 -5.50 -0.29 13.37
N GLN A 166 -4.59 -1.20 13.02
CA GLN A 166 -4.83 -2.65 12.98
C GLN A 166 -4.47 -3.38 14.28
N THR A 167 -3.48 -2.88 15.04
CA THR A 167 -2.93 -3.60 16.20
C THR A 167 -3.27 -2.97 17.55
N VAL A 168 -3.49 -1.64 17.59
CA VAL A 168 -3.72 -0.87 18.82
C VAL A 168 -5.09 -0.20 18.79
N CYS A 169 -5.36 0.65 17.80
CA CYS A 169 -6.62 1.40 17.69
C CYS A 169 -7.66 0.63 16.86
N THR A 170 -7.90 -0.62 17.25
CA THR A 170 -8.92 -1.48 16.62
C THR A 170 -10.33 -1.01 16.99
N LYS A 171 -11.38 -1.74 16.61
CA LYS A 171 -12.76 -1.40 17.03
C LYS A 171 -12.87 -1.29 18.56
N ALA A 172 -12.26 -2.22 19.29
CA ALA A 172 -12.01 -2.15 20.72
C ALA A 172 -10.55 -1.71 20.96
N PRO A 173 -10.29 -0.41 21.16
CA PRO A 173 -8.92 0.09 21.20
C PRO A 173 -8.22 -0.30 22.49
N ALA A 174 -6.96 -0.72 22.40
CA ALA A 174 -6.12 -0.98 23.56
C ALA A 174 -5.46 0.32 24.04
N CYS A 175 -6.26 1.29 24.51
CA CYS A 175 -5.79 2.64 24.86
C CYS A 175 -4.68 2.66 25.93
N PHE A 176 -4.69 1.70 26.86
CA PHE A 176 -3.67 1.57 27.91
C PHE A 176 -2.25 1.35 27.35
N ARG A 177 -2.12 0.78 26.14
CA ARG A 177 -0.83 0.59 25.44
C ARG A 177 -0.68 1.47 24.19
N CYS A 178 -1.52 2.49 24.04
CA CYS A 178 -1.44 3.40 22.90
C CYS A 178 -0.42 4.52 23.19
N PRO A 179 0.58 4.74 22.31
CA PRO A 179 1.61 5.76 22.54
C PRO A 179 1.16 7.19 22.23
N VAL A 180 -0.03 7.37 21.62
CA VAL A 180 -0.51 8.71 21.23
C VAL A 180 -1.18 9.40 22.43
N ALA A 181 -0.38 10.10 23.23
CA ALA A 181 -0.85 10.81 24.43
C ALA A 181 -1.94 11.84 24.11
N ILE A 182 -1.80 12.56 22.99
CA ILE A 182 -2.68 13.66 22.55
C ILE A 182 -4.02 13.22 21.93
N CYS A 183 -4.36 11.93 21.98
CA CYS A 183 -5.58 11.40 21.35
C CYS A 183 -6.85 11.92 22.04
N LEU A 184 -7.68 12.66 21.30
CA LEU A 184 -8.90 13.29 21.83
C LEU A 184 -10.04 12.30 22.15
N SER A 185 -9.98 11.08 21.64
CA SER A 185 -10.96 10.01 21.92
C SER A 185 -10.42 8.87 22.80
N ARG A 186 -9.36 9.14 23.57
CA ARG A 186 -8.70 8.14 24.42
C ARG A 186 -9.63 7.66 25.54
N GLN A 187 -9.60 6.35 25.83
CA GLN A 187 -10.50 5.68 26.80
C GLN A 187 -9.79 5.20 28.08
N ALA A 188 -8.50 5.47 28.23
CA ALA A 188 -7.69 5.07 29.40
C ALA A 188 -6.60 6.11 29.65
N GLU A 189 -6.13 6.22 30.90
CA GLU A 189 -5.00 7.07 31.24
C GLU A 189 -3.74 6.70 30.43
N TYR A 190 -2.87 7.69 30.22
CA TYR A 190 -1.63 7.51 29.47
C TYR A 190 -0.58 6.78 30.32
N GLN A 191 0.00 5.70 29.79
CA GLN A 191 0.90 4.82 30.54
C GLN A 191 2.19 4.45 29.80
N THR A 192 2.35 4.80 28.51
CA THR A 192 3.54 4.42 27.73
C THR A 192 3.81 5.38 26.57
N ASP A 193 5.08 5.68 26.33
CA ASP A 193 5.63 6.43 25.19
C ASP A 193 6.14 5.53 24.07
N THR A 194 6.11 4.21 24.26
CA THR A 194 6.60 3.23 23.30
C THR A 194 5.46 2.61 22.50
N PHE A 195 5.67 2.44 21.20
CA PHE A 195 4.77 1.61 20.39
C PHE A 195 4.90 0.15 20.82
N PRO A 196 3.78 -0.59 20.90
CA PRO A 196 3.85 -2.03 21.11
C PRO A 196 4.72 -2.69 20.04
N GLU A 197 5.51 -3.69 20.45
CA GLU A 197 6.25 -4.50 19.49
C GLU A 197 5.27 -5.13 18.49
N VAL A 198 5.58 -4.95 17.21
CA VAL A 198 4.86 -5.59 16.11
C VAL A 198 5.72 -6.75 15.65
N ASP A 199 5.20 -7.97 15.73
CA ASP A 199 5.87 -9.16 15.20
C ASP A 199 6.31 -8.92 13.74
N PRO A 200 7.63 -8.94 13.45
CA PRO A 200 8.14 -8.75 12.10
C PRO A 200 7.53 -9.70 11.07
N ALA A 201 7.21 -10.94 11.47
CA ALA A 201 6.61 -11.94 10.58
C ALA A 201 5.19 -11.53 10.12
N SER A 202 4.52 -10.61 10.81
CA SER A 202 3.20 -10.12 10.42
C SER A 202 3.22 -9.16 9.22
N TRP A 203 4.38 -8.65 8.82
CA TRP A 203 4.50 -7.65 7.75
C TRP A 203 5.68 -7.82 6.78
N GLN A 204 6.68 -8.65 7.10
CA GLN A 204 7.85 -8.89 6.24
C GLN A 204 7.46 -9.42 4.86
N ASP A 205 6.61 -10.45 4.80
CA ASP A 205 6.13 -11.05 3.55
C ASP A 205 5.52 -10.01 2.58
N TRP A 206 4.80 -9.03 3.12
CA TRP A 206 4.20 -7.97 2.31
C TRP A 206 5.23 -7.01 1.73
N ARG A 207 6.27 -6.65 2.48
CA ARG A 207 7.30 -5.71 2.00
C ARG A 207 8.19 -6.34 0.95
N GLU A 208 8.53 -7.62 1.08
CA GLU A 208 9.31 -8.33 0.07
C GLU A 208 8.58 -8.41 -1.28
N LEU A 209 7.26 -8.53 -1.26
CA LEU A 209 6.47 -8.54 -2.48
C LEU A 209 6.41 -7.18 -3.19
N LEU A 210 6.66 -6.06 -2.51
CA LEU A 210 6.68 -4.72 -3.13
C LEU A 210 7.98 -4.42 -3.89
N LEU A 211 8.93 -5.33 -3.80
CA LEU A 211 10.30 -5.13 -4.22
C LEU A 211 10.62 -5.98 -5.46
N GLU A 212 11.26 -5.36 -6.45
CA GLU A 212 11.81 -6.08 -7.59
C GLU A 212 13.27 -6.46 -7.37
N PRO A 213 13.70 -7.65 -7.81
CA PRO A 213 15.11 -7.96 -7.92
C PRO A 213 15.73 -6.97 -8.92
N VAL A 214 16.82 -6.32 -8.55
CA VAL A 214 17.61 -5.58 -9.54
C VAL A 214 18.26 -6.62 -10.45
N THR A 215 17.78 -6.72 -11.69
CA THR A 215 18.57 -7.32 -12.76
C THR A 215 19.81 -6.45 -12.91
N VAL A 216 20.94 -6.91 -12.38
CA VAL A 216 22.22 -6.38 -12.81
C VAL A 216 22.27 -6.76 -14.29
N SER A 217 22.13 -5.79 -15.20
CA SER A 217 22.57 -6.06 -16.56
C SER A 217 24.04 -6.42 -16.43
N ARG A 218 24.35 -7.68 -16.73
CA ARG A 218 25.68 -8.00 -17.21
C ARG A 218 25.73 -7.40 -18.61
N ASP A 219 25.80 -6.08 -18.68
CA ASP A 219 26.34 -5.45 -19.87
C ASP A 219 27.84 -5.71 -19.79
N GLU A 220 28.27 -6.42 -20.82
CA GLU A 220 29.63 -6.84 -21.14
C GLU A 220 30.54 -5.61 -21.26
N ASP A 221 31.60 -5.55 -20.44
CA ASP A 221 33.03 -5.43 -20.81
C ASP A 221 33.90 -5.07 -19.60
#